data_AF-A0A2J4PP56-F1
#
_entry.id   AF-A0A2J4PP56-F1
#
_cell.length_a   1.000
_cell.length_b   1.000
_cell.length_c   1.000
_cell.angle_alpha   90.00
_cell.angle_beta   90.00
_cell.angle_gamma   90.00
#
_symmetry.space_group_name_H-M   'P 1'
#
loop_
_entity.id
_entity.type
_entity.pdbx_description
1 polymer ?
#
loop_
_entity_poly.entity_id
_entity_poly.type
_entity_poly.pdbx_seq_one_letter_code
_entity_poly.pdbx_strand_id
1 'polypeptide(L)'
;MKYKPNAYLVRERSSCYAVKVSLPLYMRSLFGNRTAFMRSTGTTDIREARVIRDRIMYEFFTIRDRLKPKPQGNCVDRVLKELRQVDQYVTQNVGIDFATARVCPSLVQLRDELIVQHSDRRKLSTLSKYIKAVEVFTAHFRCKDFRLHEINRTMVTDWLDNAKLERATQTLANYLGCLSQLVALAQNRYHDAPKENVFTAHKLDVRHDRESYEPFSG
;
A
#
# COMPACT_ATOMS: atom_id res chain seq x y z
N MET A 1 7.60 37.48 9.63
CA MET A 1 8.56 36.48 9.07
C MET A 1 8.25 35.12 9.69
N LYS A 2 7.95 34.08 8.89
CA LYS A 2 7.48 32.76 9.40
C LYS A 2 8.59 31.86 9.99
N TYR A 3 9.86 32.19 9.71
CA TYR A 3 11.03 31.42 10.16
C TYR A 3 12.08 32.33 10.82
N LYS A 4 12.95 31.75 11.66
CA LYS A 4 14.13 32.47 12.16
C LYS A 4 14.97 32.99 10.98
N PRO A 5 15.66 34.14 11.10
CA PRO A 5 16.25 34.86 9.96
C PRO A 5 17.12 34.02 9.01
N ASN A 6 17.90 33.07 9.53
CA ASN A 6 18.79 32.21 8.75
C ASN A 6 18.41 30.72 8.82
N ALA A 7 17.21 30.38 9.30
CA ALA A 7 16.74 28.99 9.29
C ALA A 7 16.74 28.43 7.87
N TYR A 8 17.09 27.15 7.73
CA TYR A 8 17.17 26.41 6.47
C TYR A 8 18.17 26.97 5.45
N LEU A 9 18.96 27.99 5.78
CA LEU A 9 20.06 28.48 4.95
C LEU A 9 21.38 27.95 5.47
N VAL A 10 22.20 27.44 4.56
CA VAL A 10 23.56 26.97 4.81
C VAL A 10 24.47 27.65 3.80
N ARG A 11 25.64 28.13 4.24
CA ARG A 11 26.63 28.67 3.32
C ARG A 11 27.45 27.52 2.75
N GLU A 12 27.44 27.37 1.43
CA GLU A 12 28.24 26.35 0.74
C GLU A 12 29.69 26.82 0.61
N ARG A 13 30.62 25.88 0.36
CA ARG A 13 32.03 26.19 0.07
C ARG A 13 32.19 27.11 -1.16
N SER A 14 31.17 27.20 -2.02
CA SER A 14 31.07 27.97 -3.26
C SER A 14 30.71 29.46 -3.06
N SER A 15 30.82 30.01 -1.85
CA SER A 15 30.44 31.39 -1.47
C SER A 15 28.93 31.67 -1.44
N CYS A 16 28.13 30.95 -2.22
CA CYS A 16 26.68 31.12 -2.30
C CYS A 16 25.92 30.44 -1.14
N TYR A 17 24.74 30.95 -0.84
CA TYR A 17 23.82 30.32 0.11
C TYR A 17 23.08 29.16 -0.55
N ALA A 18 22.75 28.15 0.24
CA ALA A 18 21.93 27.01 -0.16
C ALA A 18 20.81 26.80 0.86
N VAL A 19 19.65 26.38 0.37
CA VAL A 19 18.53 25.97 1.20
C VAL A 19 18.68 24.50 1.54
N LYS A 20 18.63 24.13 2.82
CA LYS A 20 18.72 22.74 3.31
C LYS A 20 17.58 22.46 4.29
N VAL A 21 16.80 21.41 4.02
CA VAL A 21 15.73 20.94 4.89
C VAL A 21 15.78 19.42 5.04
N SER A 22 15.59 18.92 6.26
CA SER A 22 15.56 17.49 6.55
C SER A 22 14.25 16.86 6.05
N LEU A 23 14.36 15.70 5.42
CA LEU A 23 13.23 14.97 4.85
C LEU A 23 12.64 13.98 5.87
N PRO A 24 11.33 14.07 6.18
CA PRO A 24 10.62 13.06 6.96
C PRO A 24 10.70 11.68 6.29
N LEU A 25 10.71 10.60 7.08
CA LEU A 25 10.83 9.21 6.59
C LEU A 25 9.85 8.90 5.45
N TYR A 26 8.58 9.28 5.62
CA TYR A 26 7.51 9.03 4.64
C TYR A 26 7.66 9.79 3.31
N MET A 27 8.55 10.80 3.23
CA MET A 27 8.82 11.53 1.99
C MET A 27 10.11 11.08 1.31
N ARG A 28 11.00 10.34 1.99
CA ARG A 28 12.36 10.09 1.46
C ARG A 28 12.36 9.38 0.12
N SER A 29 11.44 8.45 -0.12
CA SER A 29 11.31 7.72 -1.39
C SER A 29 11.12 8.66 -2.59
N LEU A 30 10.35 9.75 -2.43
CA LEU A 30 10.11 10.74 -3.48
C LEU A 30 11.33 11.61 -3.80
N PHE A 31 12.33 11.63 -2.92
CA PHE A 31 13.57 12.41 -3.06
C PHE A 31 14.80 11.51 -3.23
N GLY A 32 14.63 10.31 -3.80
CA GLY A 32 15.72 9.37 -4.05
C GLY A 32 16.36 8.84 -2.76
N ASN A 33 15.55 8.60 -1.74
CA ASN A 33 15.94 8.13 -0.41
C ASN A 33 16.93 9.02 0.36
N ARG A 34 17.04 10.30 -0.04
CA ARG A 34 17.89 11.27 0.66
C ARG A 34 17.31 11.62 2.04
N THR A 35 18.19 11.93 2.97
CA THR A 35 17.81 12.38 4.33
C THR A 35 17.53 13.88 4.40
N ALA A 36 17.98 14.65 3.40
CA ALA A 36 17.74 16.08 3.29
C ALA A 36 17.58 16.51 1.84
N PHE A 37 16.72 17.50 1.62
CA PHE A 37 16.64 18.25 0.37
C PHE A 37 17.55 19.47 0.47
N MET A 38 18.46 19.61 -0.49
CA MET A 38 19.40 20.74 -0.55
C MET A 38 19.48 21.29 -1.97
N ARG A 39 19.37 22.62 -2.11
CA ARG A 39 19.51 23.33 -3.38
C ARG A 39 20.21 24.67 -3.16
N SER A 40 21.13 25.02 -4.05
CA SER A 40 21.77 26.33 -4.05
C SER A 40 20.75 27.42 -4.37
N THR A 41 20.89 28.58 -3.72
CA THR A 41 20.13 29.80 -4.05
C THR A 41 20.78 30.59 -5.19
N GLY A 42 22.03 30.26 -5.57
CA GLY A 42 22.78 30.95 -6.62
C GLY A 42 23.30 32.34 -6.24
N THR A 43 23.01 32.84 -5.03
CA THR A 43 23.39 34.19 -4.59
C THR A 43 24.27 34.16 -3.34
N THR A 44 25.15 35.15 -3.25
CA THR A 44 25.98 35.44 -2.07
C THR A 44 25.34 36.47 -1.14
N ASP A 45 24.25 37.14 -1.57
CA ASP A 45 23.49 38.07 -0.73
C ASP A 45 22.51 37.31 0.17
N ILE A 46 22.65 37.53 1.48
CA ILE A 46 21.80 36.94 2.51
C ILE A 46 20.34 37.40 2.40
N ARG A 47 20.08 38.63 1.94
CA ARG A 47 18.71 39.16 1.81
C ARG A 47 17.97 38.46 0.68
N GLU A 48 18.61 38.36 -0.48
CA GLU A 48 18.10 37.63 -1.63
C GLU A 48 17.93 36.13 -1.34
N ALA A 49 18.91 35.51 -0.68
CA ALA A 49 18.85 34.11 -0.26
C ALA A 49 17.64 33.82 0.66
N ARG A 50 17.24 34.77 1.52
CA ARG A 50 16.05 34.65 2.38
C ARG A 50 14.75 34.64 1.58
N VAL A 51 14.64 35.49 0.56
CA VAL A 51 13.46 35.55 -0.32
C VAL A 51 13.31 34.25 -1.09
N ILE A 52 14.41 33.74 -1.67
CA ILE A 52 14.43 32.46 -2.39
C ILE A 52 14.09 31.31 -1.45
N ARG A 53 14.68 31.28 -0.24
CA ARG A 53 14.35 30.30 0.79
C ARG A 53 12.86 30.28 1.08
N ASP A 54 12.24 31.43 1.32
CA ASP A 54 10.83 31.47 1.74
C ASP A 54 9.91 30.89 0.66
N ARG A 55 10.21 31.13 -0.62
CA ARG A 55 9.51 30.50 -1.75
C ARG A 55 9.69 28.98 -1.77
N ILE A 56 10.94 28.51 -1.66
CA ILE A 56 11.25 27.06 -1.65
C ILE A 56 10.59 26.37 -0.44
N MET A 57 10.65 26.98 0.73
CA MET A 57 10.06 26.43 1.95
C MET A 57 8.54 26.41 1.88
N TYR A 58 7.90 27.40 1.26
CA TYR A 58 6.45 27.39 1.05
C TYR A 58 6.01 26.18 0.22
N GLU A 59 6.65 25.94 -0.92
CA GLU A 59 6.36 24.76 -1.76
C GLU A 59 6.67 23.46 -1.03
N PHE A 60 7.83 23.39 -0.36
CA PHE A 60 8.22 22.21 0.41
C PHE A 60 7.19 21.86 1.49
N PHE A 61 6.74 22.83 2.27
CA PHE A 61 5.75 22.58 3.32
C PHE A 61 4.36 22.29 2.76
N THR A 62 3.98 22.87 1.63
CA THR A 62 2.74 22.54 0.93
C THR A 62 2.73 21.07 0.50
N ILE A 63 3.82 20.59 -0.08
CA ILE A 63 3.98 19.18 -0.45
C ILE A 63 4.01 18.29 0.81
N ARG A 64 4.77 18.69 1.82
CA ARG A 64 4.88 17.93 3.09
C ARG A 64 3.54 17.76 3.76
N ASP A 65 2.72 18.81 3.81
CA ASP A 65 1.44 18.78 4.51
C ASP A 65 0.40 17.95 3.72
N ARG A 66 0.49 17.91 2.37
CA ARG A 66 -0.30 17.00 1.54
C ARG A 66 0.07 15.52 1.73
N LEU A 67 1.36 15.25 1.89
CA LEU A 67 1.89 13.89 2.05
C LEU A 67 1.95 13.40 3.49
N LYS A 68 1.70 14.29 4.47
CA LYS A 68 1.75 13.94 5.88
C LYS A 68 0.75 12.82 6.12
N PRO A 69 1.18 11.65 6.64
CA PRO A 69 0.25 10.57 6.95
C PRO A 69 -0.79 11.14 7.92
N LYS A 70 -2.05 11.15 7.48
CA LYS A 70 -3.13 11.70 8.30
C LYS A 70 -3.21 10.84 9.56
N PRO A 71 -3.27 11.43 10.77
CA PRO A 71 -3.68 10.67 11.95
C PRO A 71 -5.01 10.00 11.61
N GLN A 72 -5.23 8.77 12.08
CA GLN A 72 -6.49 8.06 11.85
C GLN A 72 -7.64 9.02 12.21
N GLY A 73 -8.37 9.49 11.20
CA GLY A 73 -9.29 10.61 11.36
C GLY A 73 -10.35 10.31 12.41
N ASN A 74 -10.89 11.38 13.01
CA ASN A 74 -12.08 11.26 13.84
C ASN A 74 -13.19 10.56 13.04
N CYS A 75 -14.13 9.89 13.71
CA CYS A 75 -15.15 9.05 13.08
C CYS A 75 -15.80 9.72 11.85
N VAL A 76 -16.12 11.01 11.96
CA VAL A 76 -16.72 11.82 10.90
C VAL A 76 -15.83 11.94 9.65
N ASP A 77 -14.52 12.11 9.79
CA ASP A 77 -13.61 12.23 8.64
C ASP A 77 -13.51 10.91 7.86
N ARG A 78 -13.63 9.77 8.56
CA ARG A 78 -13.70 8.45 7.93
C ARG A 78 -14.99 8.29 7.14
N VAL A 79 -16.12 8.62 7.75
CA VAL A 79 -17.45 8.59 7.10
C VAL A 79 -17.47 9.51 5.88
N LEU A 80 -16.98 10.74 5.98
CA LEU A 80 -16.93 11.68 4.85
C LEU A 80 -16.01 11.19 3.72
N LYS A 81 -14.88 10.55 4.05
CA LYS A 81 -14.00 9.95 3.06
C LYS A 81 -14.68 8.77 2.35
N GLU A 82 -15.38 7.92 3.10
CA GLU A 82 -16.15 6.81 2.55
C GLU A 82 -17.25 7.32 1.60
N LEU A 83 -18.02 8.33 2.00
CA LEU A 83 -19.06 8.92 1.16
C LEU A 83 -18.50 9.52 -0.14
N ARG A 84 -17.35 10.21 -0.08
CA ARG A 84 -16.69 10.72 -1.30
C ARG A 84 -16.18 9.61 -2.21
N GLN A 85 -15.70 8.50 -1.65
CA GLN A 85 -15.32 7.33 -2.46
C GLN A 85 -16.52 6.68 -3.12
N VAL A 86 -17.68 6.62 -2.44
CA VAL A 86 -18.94 6.15 -3.03
C VAL A 86 -19.39 7.07 -4.16
N ASP A 87 -19.34 8.38 -3.96
CA ASP A 87 -19.70 9.37 -4.99
C ASP A 87 -18.80 9.26 -6.23
N GLN A 88 -17.49 9.10 -6.02
CA GLN A 88 -16.53 8.85 -7.08
C GLN A 88 -16.81 7.52 -7.81
N TYR A 89 -17.18 6.48 -7.06
CA TYR A 89 -17.56 5.18 -7.62
C TYR A 89 -18.82 5.30 -8.49
N VAL A 90 -19.87 5.97 -8.00
CA VAL A 90 -21.11 6.20 -8.76
C VAL A 90 -20.81 6.98 -10.04
N THR A 91 -19.97 8.02 -9.96
CA THR A 91 -19.57 8.85 -11.11
C THR A 91 -18.75 8.07 -12.14
N GLN A 92 -17.90 7.13 -11.71
CA GLN A 92 -17.11 6.29 -12.61
C GLN A 92 -17.93 5.17 -13.26
N ASN A 93 -19.09 4.85 -12.71
CA ASN A 93 -19.96 3.73 -13.11
C ASN A 93 -21.33 4.25 -13.58
N VAL A 94 -21.35 5.40 -14.24
CA VAL A 94 -22.56 5.99 -14.83
C VAL A 94 -23.12 5.05 -15.88
N GLY A 95 -24.40 4.67 -15.73
CA GLY A 95 -25.10 3.74 -16.63
C GLY A 95 -25.11 2.28 -16.16
N ILE A 96 -24.50 1.95 -15.02
CA ILE A 96 -24.65 0.64 -14.39
C ILE A 96 -25.95 0.59 -13.60
N ASP A 97 -26.74 -0.45 -13.82
CA ASP A 97 -27.86 -0.78 -12.93
C ASP A 97 -27.32 -1.32 -11.60
N PHE A 98 -27.17 -0.44 -10.62
CA PHE A 98 -26.76 -0.78 -9.26
C PHE A 98 -27.75 -1.74 -8.54
N ALA A 99 -28.96 -1.94 -9.06
CA ALA A 99 -29.86 -2.97 -8.53
C ALA A 99 -29.38 -4.39 -8.86
N THR A 100 -28.66 -4.55 -9.98
CA THR A 100 -28.08 -5.83 -10.41
C THR A 100 -26.58 -5.92 -10.09
N ALA A 101 -25.85 -4.79 -10.11
CA ALA A 101 -24.43 -4.74 -9.81
C ALA A 101 -24.16 -4.76 -8.30
N ARG A 102 -23.77 -5.94 -7.78
CA ARG A 102 -23.26 -6.07 -6.42
C ARG A 102 -21.92 -5.35 -6.30
N VAL A 103 -21.74 -4.59 -5.22
CA VAL A 103 -20.47 -3.97 -4.87
C VAL A 103 -19.46 -5.05 -4.48
N CYS A 104 -18.23 -4.94 -4.96
CA CYS A 104 -17.15 -5.85 -4.62
C CYS A 104 -16.94 -5.88 -3.09
N PRO A 105 -17.07 -7.06 -2.46
CA PRO A 105 -16.88 -7.19 -1.03
C PRO A 105 -15.42 -6.91 -0.65
N SER A 106 -15.24 -6.61 0.62
CA SER A 106 -13.91 -6.58 1.25
C SER A 106 -13.23 -7.95 1.23
N LEU A 107 -11.93 -7.97 1.51
CA LEU A 107 -11.12 -9.19 1.52
C LEU A 107 -11.64 -10.23 2.51
N VAL A 108 -12.06 -9.81 3.72
CA VAL A 108 -12.63 -10.70 4.73
C VAL A 108 -13.98 -11.24 4.29
N GLN A 109 -14.85 -10.39 3.73
CA GLN A 109 -16.16 -10.82 3.22
C GLN A 109 -16.02 -11.81 2.06
N LEU A 110 -15.09 -11.58 1.12
CA LEU A 110 -14.80 -12.51 0.01
C LEU A 110 -14.32 -13.87 0.51
N ARG A 111 -13.51 -13.89 1.58
CA ARG A 111 -13.11 -15.13 2.23
C ARG A 111 -14.33 -15.87 2.77
N ASP A 112 -15.22 -15.19 3.47
CA ASP A 112 -16.40 -15.80 4.07
C ASP A 112 -17.36 -16.33 3.00
N GLU A 113 -17.57 -15.57 1.92
CA GLU A 113 -18.30 -16.03 0.74
C GLU A 113 -17.68 -17.29 0.13
N LEU A 114 -16.35 -17.33 -0.03
CA LEU A 114 -15.63 -18.48 -0.58
C LEU A 114 -15.83 -19.72 0.30
N ILE A 115 -15.76 -19.56 1.63
CA ILE A 115 -15.95 -20.63 2.60
C ILE A 115 -17.36 -21.19 2.50
N VAL A 116 -18.38 -20.33 2.52
CA VAL A 116 -19.78 -20.76 2.43
C VAL A 116 -20.07 -21.49 1.11
N GLN A 117 -19.48 -21.03 0.00
CA GLN A 117 -19.70 -21.64 -1.32
C GLN A 117 -19.01 -22.99 -1.52
N HIS A 118 -18.00 -23.31 -0.71
CA HIS A 118 -17.17 -24.50 -0.89
C HIS A 118 -17.11 -25.38 0.37
N SER A 119 -17.94 -25.11 1.37
CA SER A 119 -17.95 -25.86 2.63
C SER A 119 -18.35 -27.32 2.44
N ASP A 120 -19.17 -27.60 1.43
CA ASP A 120 -19.63 -28.94 1.03
C ASP A 120 -18.62 -29.69 0.15
N ARG A 121 -17.86 -28.96 -0.68
CA ARG A 121 -16.98 -29.55 -1.70
C ARG A 121 -15.50 -29.62 -1.32
N ARG A 122 -15.06 -28.81 -0.34
CA ARG A 122 -13.64 -28.71 0.03
C ARG A 122 -13.41 -29.14 1.47
N LYS A 123 -12.28 -29.82 1.68
CA LYS A 123 -11.82 -30.19 3.04
C LYS A 123 -11.61 -28.93 3.88
N LEU A 124 -11.94 -29.04 5.17
CA LEU A 124 -11.72 -27.98 6.16
C LEU A 124 -10.28 -27.45 6.15
N SER A 125 -9.29 -28.34 6.01
CA SER A 125 -7.87 -27.98 5.94
C SER A 125 -7.53 -27.05 4.77
N THR A 126 -8.27 -27.12 3.66
CA THR A 126 -8.12 -26.19 2.53
C THR A 126 -8.75 -24.85 2.83
N LEU A 127 -9.96 -24.83 3.41
CA LEU A 127 -10.68 -23.60 3.76
C LEU A 127 -9.93 -22.81 4.85
N SER A 128 -9.36 -23.50 5.85
CA SER A 128 -8.55 -22.88 6.90
C SER A 128 -7.32 -22.14 6.36
N LYS A 129 -6.79 -22.52 5.18
CA LYS A 129 -5.68 -21.79 4.55
C LYS A 129 -6.09 -20.39 4.10
N TYR A 130 -7.30 -20.21 3.56
CA TYR A 130 -7.82 -18.89 3.19
C TYR A 130 -8.04 -18.02 4.43
N ILE A 131 -8.59 -18.60 5.50
CA ILE A 131 -8.72 -17.92 6.79
C ILE A 131 -7.37 -17.40 7.27
N LYS A 132 -6.38 -18.29 7.32
CA LYS A 132 -5.07 -17.91 7.84
C LYS A 132 -4.33 -16.94 6.92
N ALA A 133 -4.48 -17.06 5.61
CA ALA A 133 -3.87 -16.14 4.65
C ALA A 133 -4.41 -14.71 4.84
N VAL A 134 -5.73 -14.55 4.94
CA VAL A 134 -6.36 -13.24 5.18
C VAL A 134 -6.00 -12.70 6.56
N GLU A 135 -6.09 -13.52 7.61
CA GLU A 135 -5.77 -13.13 8.99
C GLU A 135 -4.33 -12.62 9.13
N VAL A 136 -3.36 -13.33 8.54
CA VAL A 136 -1.94 -12.96 8.65
C VAL A 136 -1.63 -11.69 7.84
N PHE A 137 -2.27 -11.53 6.68
CA PHE A 137 -2.14 -10.33 5.88
C PHE A 137 -2.74 -9.10 6.58
N THR A 138 -3.95 -9.21 7.13
CA THR A 138 -4.62 -8.10 7.82
C THR A 138 -3.93 -7.73 9.13
N ALA A 139 -3.45 -8.74 9.89
CA ALA A 139 -2.71 -8.54 11.13
C ALA A 139 -1.40 -7.76 10.92
N HIS A 140 -0.66 -8.02 9.83
CA HIS A 140 0.59 -7.32 9.50
C HIS A 140 0.41 -5.79 9.47
N PHE A 141 -0.68 -5.33 8.86
CA PHE A 141 -1.00 -3.90 8.76
C PHE A 141 -1.83 -3.36 9.92
N ARG A 142 -2.16 -4.19 10.92
CA ARG A 142 -3.09 -3.86 12.02
C ARG A 142 -4.42 -3.30 11.51
N CYS A 143 -4.85 -3.79 10.36
CA CYS A 143 -6.12 -3.43 9.75
C CYS A 143 -7.11 -4.58 9.97
N LYS A 144 -8.39 -4.29 10.23
CA LYS A 144 -9.39 -5.35 10.39
C LYS A 144 -9.76 -5.99 9.05
N ASP A 145 -9.71 -5.20 7.99
CA ASP A 145 -10.17 -5.59 6.67
C ASP A 145 -9.61 -4.65 5.58
N PHE A 146 -9.72 -5.05 4.32
CA PHE A 146 -9.30 -4.24 3.17
C PHE A 146 -10.36 -4.29 2.08
N ARG A 147 -10.65 -3.14 1.47
CA ARG A 147 -11.22 -3.17 0.12
C ARG A 147 -10.11 -3.58 -0.85
N LEU A 148 -10.45 -4.38 -1.87
CA LEU A 148 -9.42 -4.93 -2.76
C LEU A 148 -8.57 -3.85 -3.47
N HIS A 149 -9.15 -2.70 -3.80
CA HIS A 149 -8.43 -1.58 -4.45
C HIS A 149 -7.48 -0.83 -3.51
N GLU A 150 -7.57 -1.02 -2.19
CA GLU A 150 -6.65 -0.41 -1.23
C GLU A 150 -5.32 -1.18 -1.15
N ILE A 151 -5.34 -2.44 -1.57
CA ILE A 151 -4.17 -3.31 -1.55
C ILE A 151 -3.34 -3.03 -2.80
N ASN A 152 -2.10 -2.61 -2.61
CA ASN A 152 -1.16 -2.36 -3.70
C ASN A 152 0.05 -3.32 -3.61
N ARG A 153 0.83 -3.36 -4.69
CA ARG A 153 1.97 -4.26 -4.80
C ARG A 153 3.02 -4.06 -3.71
N THR A 154 3.25 -2.81 -3.28
CA THR A 154 4.25 -2.50 -2.24
C THR A 154 3.81 -2.97 -0.87
N MET A 155 2.51 -2.94 -0.55
CA MET A 155 1.97 -3.59 0.65
C MET A 155 2.24 -5.10 0.62
N VAL A 156 1.97 -5.77 -0.50
CA VAL A 156 2.24 -7.21 -0.60
C VAL A 156 3.74 -7.51 -0.42
N THR A 157 4.63 -6.72 -1.01
CA THR A 157 6.08 -6.86 -0.82
C THR A 157 6.51 -6.62 0.63
N ASP A 158 6.04 -5.54 1.26
CA ASP A 158 6.34 -5.22 2.67
C ASP A 158 5.90 -6.35 3.60
N TRP A 159 4.69 -6.88 3.39
CA TRP A 159 4.21 -8.03 4.14
C TRP A 159 5.09 -9.26 3.94
N LEU A 160 5.46 -9.58 2.70
CA LEU A 160 6.30 -10.75 2.40
C LEU A 160 7.69 -10.63 3.02
N ASP A 161 8.32 -9.46 2.95
CA ASP A 161 9.68 -9.26 3.46
C ASP A 161 9.74 -9.40 4.99
N ASN A 162 8.71 -8.96 5.70
CA ASN A 162 8.58 -9.20 7.13
C ASN A 162 8.21 -10.66 7.44
N ALA A 163 7.24 -11.23 6.72
CA ALA A 163 6.74 -12.58 7.01
C ALA A 163 7.76 -13.70 6.72
N LYS A 164 8.72 -13.48 5.82
CA LYS A 164 9.84 -14.41 5.55
C LYS A 164 10.76 -14.62 6.75
N LEU A 165 10.77 -13.70 7.72
CA LEU A 165 11.58 -13.84 8.94
C LEU A 165 11.05 -14.95 9.87
N GLU A 166 9.76 -15.23 9.79
CA GLU A 166 9.08 -16.14 10.73
C GLU A 166 8.46 -17.37 10.05
N ARG A 167 8.34 -17.37 8.71
CA ARG A 167 7.59 -18.40 7.98
C ARG A 167 8.36 -18.92 6.79
N ALA A 168 8.21 -20.23 6.56
CA ALA A 168 8.77 -20.89 5.39
C ALA A 168 8.22 -20.30 4.09
N THR A 169 9.10 -20.18 3.08
CA THR A 169 8.78 -19.66 1.75
C THR A 169 7.58 -20.36 1.09
N GLN A 170 7.49 -21.68 1.24
CA GLN A 170 6.36 -22.47 0.73
C GLN A 170 5.03 -22.08 1.38
N THR A 171 5.03 -21.77 2.68
CA THR A 171 3.83 -21.32 3.40
C THR A 171 3.36 -19.97 2.89
N LEU A 172 4.29 -19.04 2.65
CA LEU A 172 3.97 -17.73 2.09
C LEU A 172 3.45 -17.83 0.65
N ALA A 173 4.03 -18.71 -0.17
CA ALA A 173 3.53 -18.98 -1.52
C ALA A 173 2.09 -19.52 -1.49
N ASN A 174 1.77 -20.38 -0.53
CA ASN A 174 0.41 -20.88 -0.34
C ASN A 174 -0.57 -19.77 0.06
N TYR A 175 -0.17 -18.84 0.93
CA TYR A 175 -1.00 -17.70 1.30
C TYR A 175 -1.22 -16.73 0.15
N LEU A 176 -0.16 -16.40 -0.62
CA LEU A 176 -0.30 -15.62 -1.85
C LEU A 176 -1.26 -16.28 -2.83
N GLY A 177 -1.17 -17.61 -3.01
CA GLY A 177 -2.10 -18.36 -3.84
C GLY A 177 -3.55 -18.23 -3.37
N CYS A 178 -3.80 -18.31 -2.05
CA CYS A 178 -5.14 -18.12 -1.49
C CYS A 178 -5.67 -16.69 -1.71
N LEU A 179 -4.86 -15.67 -1.42
CA LEU A 179 -5.23 -14.26 -1.61
C LEU A 179 -5.47 -13.91 -3.08
N SER A 180 -4.61 -14.43 -3.97
CA SER A 180 -4.77 -14.29 -5.42
C SER A 180 -6.09 -14.91 -5.90
N GLN A 181 -6.46 -16.08 -5.40
CA GLN A 181 -7.72 -16.72 -5.74
C GLN A 181 -8.95 -15.95 -5.24
N LEU A 182 -8.87 -15.26 -4.10
CA LEU A 182 -9.94 -14.38 -3.62
C LEU A 182 -10.13 -13.18 -4.56
N VAL A 183 -9.03 -12.59 -5.05
CA VAL A 183 -9.12 -11.51 -6.05
C VAL A 183 -9.68 -12.03 -7.37
N ALA A 184 -9.28 -13.21 -7.82
CA ALA A 184 -9.83 -13.82 -9.04
C ALA A 184 -11.34 -14.14 -8.89
N LEU A 185 -11.77 -14.62 -7.71
CA LEU A 185 -13.19 -14.80 -7.40
C LEU A 185 -13.95 -13.47 -7.55
N ALA A 186 -13.37 -12.39 -7.05
CA ALA A 186 -13.99 -11.07 -7.13
C ALA A 186 -14.07 -10.56 -8.58
N GLN A 187 -12.98 -10.68 -9.34
CA GLN A 187 -12.89 -10.28 -10.75
C GLN A 187 -13.93 -10.97 -11.64
N ASN A 188 -14.29 -12.21 -11.32
CA ASN A 188 -15.27 -12.97 -12.08
C ASN A 188 -16.73 -12.60 -11.76
N ARG A 189 -16.99 -11.83 -10.70
CA ARG A 189 -18.34 -11.67 -10.13
C ARG A 189 -18.76 -10.23 -9.89
N TYR A 190 -17.80 -9.34 -9.69
CA TYR A 190 -18.04 -7.95 -9.34
C TYR A 190 -17.39 -7.05 -10.38
N HIS A 191 -18.17 -6.15 -10.97
CA HIS A 191 -17.70 -5.23 -12.01
C HIS A 191 -16.61 -4.28 -11.50
N ASP A 192 -16.67 -3.93 -10.22
CA ASP A 192 -15.78 -3.01 -9.52
C ASP A 192 -14.59 -3.67 -8.83
N ALA A 193 -14.41 -4.98 -9.04
CA ALA A 193 -13.21 -5.67 -8.63
C ALA A 193 -11.97 -5.06 -9.31
N PRO A 194 -10.80 -5.05 -8.65
CA PRO A 194 -9.58 -4.52 -9.25
C PRO A 194 -9.21 -5.31 -10.51
N LYS A 195 -8.86 -4.59 -11.58
CA LYS A 195 -8.46 -5.22 -12.86
C LYS A 195 -7.18 -6.03 -12.74
N GLU A 196 -6.25 -5.57 -11.91
CA GLU A 196 -4.98 -6.25 -11.66
C GLU A 196 -5.02 -7.03 -10.35
N ASN A 197 -4.43 -8.23 -10.35
CA ASN A 197 -4.26 -9.04 -9.15
C ASN A 197 -2.88 -8.80 -8.54
N VAL A 198 -2.82 -7.94 -7.53
CA VAL A 198 -1.58 -7.49 -6.87
C VAL A 198 -0.85 -8.59 -6.11
N PHE A 199 -1.50 -9.73 -5.84
CA PHE A 199 -0.89 -10.91 -5.19
C PHE A 199 -0.16 -11.82 -6.18
N THR A 200 -0.26 -11.55 -7.48
CA THR A 200 0.46 -12.30 -8.53
C THR A 200 1.86 -11.73 -8.79
N ALA A 201 2.72 -12.56 -9.38
CA ALA A 201 4.07 -12.21 -9.79
C ALA A 201 5.04 -11.83 -8.64
N HIS A 202 4.75 -12.20 -7.39
CA HIS A 202 5.74 -12.20 -6.30
C HIS A 202 6.47 -13.54 -6.35
N LYS A 203 7.64 -13.57 -7.00
CA LYS A 203 8.46 -14.78 -7.08
C LYS A 203 9.00 -15.11 -5.68
N LEU A 204 8.59 -16.25 -5.17
CA LEU A 204 9.15 -16.85 -3.96
C LEU A 204 9.89 -18.11 -4.41
N ASP A 205 11.17 -18.24 -4.06
CA ASP A 205 11.98 -19.42 -4.42
C ASP A 205 11.54 -20.61 -3.56
N VAL A 206 10.55 -21.33 -4.09
CA VAL A 206 10.02 -22.54 -3.47
C VAL A 206 10.80 -23.73 -4.04
N ARG A 207 11.50 -24.49 -3.18
CA ARG A 207 12.11 -25.77 -3.59
C ARG A 207 11.01 -26.72 -4.06
N HIS A 208 11.13 -27.25 -5.26
CA HIS A 208 10.31 -28.35 -5.76
C HIS A 208 11.08 -29.65 -5.54
N ASP A 209 11.14 -30.11 -4.29
CA ASP A 209 11.62 -31.46 -4.01
C ASP A 209 10.48 -32.42 -4.36
N ARG A 210 10.43 -32.80 -5.63
CA ARG A 210 9.51 -33.82 -6.15
C ARG A 210 10.36 -35.01 -6.56
N GLU A 211 10.91 -35.72 -5.58
CA GLU A 211 11.39 -37.08 -5.82
C GLU A 211 10.15 -37.92 -6.15
N SER A 212 10.03 -38.32 -7.41
CA SER A 212 9.01 -39.25 -7.88
C SER A 212 9.13 -40.54 -7.06
N TYR A 213 8.08 -40.88 -6.33
CA TYR A 213 7.97 -42.14 -5.62
C TYR A 213 8.01 -43.29 -6.63
N GLU A 214 9.11 -44.05 -6.68
CA GLU A 214 9.11 -45.33 -7.37
C GLU A 214 8.48 -46.39 -6.44
N PRO A 215 7.43 -47.09 -6.89
CA PRO A 215 6.83 -48.16 -6.10
C PRO A 215 7.82 -49.32 -5.99
N PHE A 216 7.93 -49.91 -4.79
CA PHE A 216 8.73 -51.11 -4.57
C PHE A 216 8.23 -52.27 -5.44
N SER A 217 9.07 -52.76 -6.33
CA SER A 217 8.88 -54.04 -7.02
C SER A 217 9.18 -55.16 -6.01
N GLY A 218 8.12 -55.85 -5.58
CA GLY A 218 8.20 -57.11 -4.84
C GLY A 218 8.22 -58.31 -5.77
#